data_AF-A0A0C9V8L1-F1
#
_entry.id   AF-A0A0C9V8L1-F1
#
_cell.length_a   1.000
_cell.length_b   1.000
_cell.length_c   1.000
_cell.angle_alpha   90.00
_cell.angle_beta   90.00
_cell.angle_gamma   90.00
#
_symmetry.space_group_name_H-M   'P 1'
#
loop_
_entity.id
_entity.type
_entity.pdbx_description
1 polymer ?
#
loop_
_entity_poly.entity_id
_entity_poly.type
_entity_poly.pdbx_seq_one_letter_code
_entity_poly.pdbx_strand_id
1 'polypeptide(L)'
;MPFGNTNLKGQRNIQRSARLTGTIGINIGLDLEMRQQNVRTKIAANPQQTIVQKKDLEASRRKLAKLLDNWTSNLSDFMPSDALQEIERPYSLPEEETLRLPSDFEHKDQERLGLKELAEIEYQLRIGVAYDALNKLRNALGLKSFLVRRKRSLASG
;
A
#
# COMPACT_ATOMS: atom_id res chain seq x y z
N MET A 1 -12.71 -27.12 -57.68
CA MET A 1 -12.31 -27.57 -56.33
C MET A 1 -11.58 -26.42 -55.64
N PRO A 2 -12.06 -25.97 -54.46
CA PRO A 2 -11.53 -24.79 -53.76
C PRO A 2 -10.64 -25.20 -52.57
N PHE A 3 -9.51 -24.53 -52.37
CA PHE A 3 -8.82 -24.51 -51.07
C PHE A 3 -8.17 -23.14 -50.88
N GLY A 4 -8.96 -22.18 -50.40
CA GLY A 4 -8.47 -20.95 -49.78
C GLY A 4 -8.23 -21.24 -48.31
N ASN A 5 -6.96 -21.31 -47.91
CA ASN A 5 -6.55 -21.69 -46.56
C ASN A 5 -6.36 -20.47 -45.65
N THR A 6 -6.79 -20.64 -44.40
CA THR A 6 -6.35 -19.97 -43.16
C THR A 6 -6.62 -18.47 -43.00
N ASN A 7 -7.82 -18.14 -42.51
CA ASN A 7 -8.04 -16.91 -41.75
C ASN A 7 -7.67 -17.18 -40.27
N LEU A 8 -6.48 -16.73 -39.87
CA LEU A 8 -6.00 -16.71 -38.48
C LEU A 8 -6.84 -15.70 -37.69
N LYS A 9 -8.01 -16.12 -37.19
CA LYS A 9 -8.65 -15.46 -36.04
C LYS A 9 -7.90 -15.87 -34.78
N GLY A 10 -6.72 -15.28 -34.61
CA GLY A 10 -6.13 -15.09 -33.30
C GLY A 10 -7.06 -14.16 -32.52
N GLN A 11 -8.03 -14.74 -31.81
CA GLN A 11 -8.72 -14.09 -30.71
C GLN A 11 -7.65 -13.74 -29.68
N ARG A 12 -7.00 -12.58 -29.88
CA ARG A 12 -6.28 -11.88 -28.84
C ARG A 12 -7.34 -11.49 -27.84
N ASN A 13 -7.51 -12.37 -26.87
CA ASN A 13 -8.21 -12.14 -25.64
C ASN A 13 -7.43 -10.98 -24.99
N ILE A 14 -7.83 -9.75 -25.29
CA ILE A 14 -7.32 -8.57 -24.62
C ILE A 14 -7.94 -8.65 -23.22
N GLN A 15 -7.31 -9.46 -22.35
CA GLN A 15 -7.38 -9.25 -20.92
C GLN A 15 -6.83 -7.85 -20.69
N ARG A 16 -7.71 -6.86 -20.81
CA ARG A 16 -7.49 -5.52 -20.29
C ARG A 16 -7.51 -5.68 -18.77
N SER A 17 -6.39 -6.13 -18.20
CA SER A 17 -6.03 -5.68 -16.86
C SER A 17 -6.08 -4.17 -16.95
N ALA A 18 -7.02 -3.54 -16.25
CA ALA A 18 -7.16 -2.10 -16.28
C ALA A 18 -5.85 -1.53 -15.73
N ARG A 19 -4.96 -1.06 -16.62
CA ARG A 19 -3.66 -0.51 -16.24
C ARG A 19 -3.89 0.49 -15.11
N LEU A 20 -3.31 0.21 -13.96
CA LEU A 20 -3.41 1.13 -12.83
C LEU A 20 -2.74 2.44 -13.25
N THR A 21 -3.41 3.56 -13.00
CA THR A 21 -2.77 4.87 -13.17
C THR A 21 -1.75 5.08 -12.04
N GLY A 22 -0.73 5.89 -12.28
CA GLY A 22 0.31 6.18 -11.27
C GLY A 22 -0.28 6.58 -9.91
N THR A 23 -1.33 7.40 -9.88
CA THR A 23 -2.03 7.79 -8.66
C THR A 23 -2.67 6.61 -7.92
N ILE A 24 -3.36 5.70 -8.62
CA ILE A 24 -3.99 4.53 -8.01
C ILE A 24 -2.93 3.56 -7.50
N GLY A 25 -1.87 3.34 -8.29
CA GLY A 25 -0.72 2.55 -7.89
C GLY A 25 -0.11 3.07 -6.61
N ILE A 26 0.33 4.32 -6.59
CA ILE A 26 0.95 4.95 -5.41
C ILE A 26 0.02 4.89 -4.18
N ASN A 27 -1.28 5.14 -4.35
CA ASN A 27 -2.23 5.06 -3.25
C ASN A 27 -2.32 3.63 -2.65
N ILE A 28 -2.29 2.59 -3.47
CA ILE A 28 -2.22 1.19 -3.00
C ILE A 28 -0.91 0.95 -2.23
N GLY A 29 0.21 1.50 -2.72
CA GLY A 29 1.50 1.40 -2.04
C GLY A 29 1.50 2.08 -0.66
N LEU A 30 0.92 3.28 -0.54
CA LEU A 30 0.76 3.97 0.76
C LEU A 30 -0.13 3.18 1.73
N ASP A 31 -1.20 2.56 1.23
CA ASP A 31 -2.04 1.65 2.03
C ASP A 31 -1.26 0.42 2.51
N LEU A 32 -0.35 -0.11 1.70
CA LEU A 32 0.53 -1.23 2.09
C LEU A 32 1.55 -0.80 3.15
N GLU A 33 2.13 0.40 3.03
CA GLU A 33 3.05 0.99 4.01
C GLU A 33 2.37 1.06 5.38
N MET A 34 1.13 1.55 5.40
CA MET A 34 0.32 1.62 6.62
C MET A 34 0.04 0.23 7.21
N ARG A 35 -0.22 -0.78 6.37
CA ARG A 35 -0.45 -2.16 6.83
C ARG A 35 0.81 -2.81 7.39
N GLN A 36 1.96 -2.60 6.76
CA GLN A 36 3.26 -3.03 7.29
C GLN A 36 3.49 -2.41 8.67
N GLN A 37 3.30 -1.09 8.80
CA GLN A 37 3.48 -0.39 10.08
C GLN A 37 2.53 -0.88 11.17
N ASN A 38 1.28 -1.21 10.82
CA ASN A 38 0.33 -1.80 11.75
C ASN A 38 0.77 -3.19 12.24
N VAL A 39 1.32 -4.03 11.36
CA VAL A 39 1.88 -5.33 11.72
C VAL A 39 3.10 -5.17 12.63
N ARG A 40 4.04 -4.27 12.28
CA ARG A 40 5.21 -3.93 13.13
C ARG A 40 4.79 -3.48 14.52
N THR A 41 3.80 -2.58 14.60
CA THR A 41 3.27 -2.07 15.89
C THR A 41 2.64 -3.19 16.71
N LYS A 42 1.89 -4.11 16.09
CA LYS A 42 1.31 -5.28 16.78
C LYS A 42 2.37 -6.23 17.33
N ILE A 43 3.46 -6.43 16.59
CA ILE A 43 4.60 -7.24 17.03
C ILE A 43 5.28 -6.58 18.23
N ALA A 44 5.57 -5.28 18.14
CA ALA A 44 6.23 -4.53 19.20
C ALA A 44 5.38 -4.43 20.50
N ALA A 45 4.06 -4.27 20.37
CA ALA A 45 3.16 -4.09 21.51
C ALA A 45 2.90 -5.37 22.33
N ASN A 46 3.16 -6.55 21.77
CA ASN A 46 2.95 -7.82 22.46
C ASN A 46 4.16 -8.75 22.27
N PRO A 47 5.18 -8.69 23.14
CA PRO A 47 6.30 -9.63 23.13
C PRO A 47 5.88 -11.04 23.57
N GLN A 48 4.88 -11.16 24.47
CA GLN A 48 4.36 -12.42 24.98
C GLN A 48 2.99 -12.75 24.37
N GLN A 49 2.97 -13.00 23.06
CA GLN A 49 1.72 -13.31 22.35
C GLN A 49 1.14 -14.65 22.81
N THR A 50 -0.15 -14.64 23.14
CA THR A 50 -0.95 -15.86 23.32
C THR A 50 -1.06 -16.65 22.01
N ILE A 51 -1.37 -17.94 22.09
CA ILE A 51 -1.50 -18.83 20.91
C ILE A 51 -2.49 -18.26 19.88
N VAL A 52 -3.59 -17.68 20.35
CA VAL A 52 -4.62 -17.05 19.48
C VAL A 52 -4.06 -15.81 18.78
N GLN A 53 -3.36 -14.93 19.52
CA GLN A 53 -2.74 -13.72 18.94
C GLN A 53 -1.65 -14.05 17.92
N LYS A 54 -0.87 -15.12 18.14
CA LYS A 54 0.11 -15.61 17.16
C LYS A 54 -0.56 -16.04 15.86
N LYS A 55 -1.68 -16.79 15.95
CA LYS A 55 -2.45 -17.23 14.78
C LYS A 55 -3.03 -16.04 14.00
N ASP A 56 -3.53 -15.02 14.69
CA ASP A 56 -4.05 -13.80 14.06
C ASP A 56 -2.95 -12.96 13.41
N LEU A 57 -1.77 -12.91 14.02
CA LEU A 57 -0.60 -12.26 13.45
C LEU A 57 -0.15 -12.98 12.17
N GLU A 58 -0.05 -14.31 12.19
CA GLU A 58 0.28 -15.09 10.99
C GLU A 58 -0.75 -14.89 9.88
N ALA A 59 -2.05 -14.88 10.21
CA ALA A 59 -3.10 -14.58 9.24
C ALA A 59 -2.94 -13.18 8.63
N SER A 60 -2.55 -12.20 9.45
CA SER A 60 -2.27 -10.83 9.00
C SER A 60 -1.04 -10.78 8.08
N ARG A 61 0.05 -11.49 8.43
CA ARG A 61 1.25 -11.62 7.59
C ARG A 61 0.95 -12.30 6.25
N ARG A 62 0.17 -13.39 6.25
CA ARG A 62 -0.23 -14.07 5.00
C ARG A 62 -1.07 -13.18 4.09
N LYS A 63 -1.97 -12.37 4.66
CA LYS A 63 -2.74 -11.38 3.89
C LYS A 63 -1.83 -10.30 3.32
N LEU A 64 -0.87 -9.81 4.11
CA LEU A 64 0.10 -8.82 3.67
C LEU A 64 0.98 -9.36 2.54
N ALA A 65 1.52 -10.57 2.68
CA ALA A 65 2.31 -11.24 1.64
C ALA A 65 1.55 -11.35 0.30
N LYS A 66 0.28 -11.79 0.34
CA LYS A 66 -0.56 -11.84 -0.88
C LYS A 66 -0.75 -10.47 -1.54
N LEU A 67 -0.88 -9.42 -0.72
CA LEU A 67 -1.02 -8.06 -1.24
C LEU A 67 0.30 -7.54 -1.82
N LEU A 68 1.44 -7.89 -1.23
CA LEU A 68 2.78 -7.55 -1.74
C LEU A 68 3.10 -8.28 -3.04
N ASP A 69 2.68 -9.54 -3.18
CA ASP A 69 2.78 -10.27 -4.44
C ASP A 69 1.95 -9.60 -5.54
N ASN A 70 0.69 -9.27 -5.24
CA ASN A 70 -0.18 -8.55 -6.16
C ASN A 70 0.38 -7.15 -6.48
N TRP A 71 0.89 -6.44 -5.48
CA TRP A 71 1.56 -5.15 -5.65
C TRP A 71 2.69 -5.25 -6.65
N THR A 72 3.59 -6.22 -6.45
CA THR A 72 4.75 -6.41 -7.32
C THR A 72 4.33 -6.76 -8.76
N SER A 73 3.28 -7.57 -8.93
CA SER A 73 2.73 -7.86 -10.26
C SER A 73 2.12 -6.63 -10.93
N ASN A 74 1.61 -5.66 -10.17
CA ASN A 74 0.99 -4.45 -10.69
C ASN A 74 1.95 -3.27 -10.82
N LEU A 75 3.16 -3.35 -10.23
CA LEU A 75 4.19 -2.31 -10.36
C LEU A 75 4.51 -2.01 -11.83
N SER A 76 4.54 -3.04 -12.68
CA SER A 76 4.81 -2.87 -14.12
C SER A 76 3.75 -2.10 -14.89
N ASP A 77 2.56 -1.89 -14.32
CA ASP A 77 1.49 -1.15 -14.99
C ASP A 77 1.72 0.37 -14.97
N PHE A 78 2.49 0.88 -14.01
CA PHE A 78 2.69 2.32 -13.83
C PHE A 78 4.14 2.74 -13.50
N MET A 79 5.03 1.83 -13.13
CA MET A 79 6.46 2.13 -12.95
C MET A 79 7.24 1.87 -14.24
N PRO A 80 8.23 2.72 -14.56
CA PRO A 80 9.12 2.51 -15.69
C PRO A 80 9.96 1.23 -15.51
N SER A 81 10.20 0.49 -16.59
CA SER A 81 10.89 -0.80 -16.56
C SER A 81 12.31 -0.71 -15.98
N ASP A 82 12.96 0.44 -16.12
CA ASP A 82 14.31 0.67 -15.59
C ASP A 82 14.30 0.68 -14.05
N ALA A 83 13.23 1.19 -13.42
CA ALA A 83 13.03 1.12 -11.97
C ALA A 83 12.69 -0.30 -11.49
N LEU A 84 12.26 -1.18 -12.40
CA LEU A 84 11.92 -2.58 -12.10
C LEU A 84 13.11 -3.53 -12.26
N GLN A 85 14.20 -3.12 -12.93
CA GLN A 85 15.38 -3.98 -13.12
C GLN A 85 16.32 -3.96 -11.90
N GLU A 86 16.30 -2.90 -11.10
CA GLU A 86 17.03 -2.82 -9.81
C GLU A 86 16.36 -3.66 -8.69
N ILE A 87 15.42 -4.54 -9.04
CA ILE A 87 14.66 -5.38 -8.11
C ILE A 87 15.45 -6.63 -7.72
N GLU A 88 16.26 -6.55 -6.68
CA GLU A 88 16.59 -7.73 -5.87
C GLU A 88 15.56 -7.85 -4.74
N ARG A 89 14.85 -8.99 -4.64
CA ARG A 89 14.03 -9.31 -3.47
C ARG A 89 14.92 -10.02 -2.44
N PRO A 90 15.45 -9.34 -1.41
CA PRO A 90 15.95 -10.07 -0.27
C PRO A 90 14.78 -10.84 0.35
N TYR A 91 15.03 -12.09 0.76
CA TYR A 91 14.11 -12.89 1.57
C TYR A 91 13.88 -12.19 2.92
N SER A 92 13.04 -11.18 2.93
CA SER A 92 12.68 -10.38 4.10
C SER A 92 11.25 -10.69 4.51
N LEU A 93 10.93 -10.45 5.78
CA LEU A 93 9.57 -10.61 6.27
C LEU A 93 8.62 -9.65 5.51
N PRO A 94 7.34 -9.99 5.32
CA PRO A 94 6.38 -9.12 4.63
C PRO A 94 6.29 -7.70 5.22
N GLU A 95 6.52 -7.58 6.53
CA GLU A 95 6.59 -6.30 7.22
C GLU A 95 7.88 -5.50 6.98
N GLU A 96 8.95 -6.10 6.46
CA GLU A 96 10.27 -5.49 6.21
C GLU A 96 10.54 -5.24 4.72
N GLU A 97 9.71 -5.80 3.84
CA GLU A 97 9.83 -5.63 2.40
C GLU A 97 9.67 -4.16 1.99
N THR A 98 10.65 -3.62 1.26
CA THR A 98 10.60 -2.25 0.72
C THR A 98 9.55 -2.16 -0.38
N LEU A 99 8.62 -1.20 -0.27
CA LEU A 99 7.49 -1.05 -1.19
C LEU A 99 7.87 -0.40 -2.53
N ARG A 100 9.06 0.22 -2.60
CA ARG A 100 9.63 0.87 -3.77
C ARG A 100 8.73 1.97 -4.31
N LEU A 101 8.21 2.75 -3.38
CA LEU A 101 7.54 3.99 -3.71
C LEU A 101 8.55 4.97 -4.31
N PRO A 102 8.13 5.95 -5.13
CA PRO A 102 9.02 7.00 -5.63
C PRO A 102 9.88 7.66 -4.52
N SER A 103 9.36 7.79 -3.30
CA SER A 103 10.10 8.26 -2.11
C SER A 103 11.27 7.39 -1.67
N ASP A 104 11.30 6.11 -2.07
CA ASP A 104 12.37 5.17 -1.72
C ASP A 104 13.62 5.37 -2.60
N PHE A 105 13.50 6.11 -3.71
CA PHE A 105 14.60 6.44 -4.61
C PHE A 105 15.20 7.80 -4.27
N GLU A 106 16.52 7.95 -4.37
CA GLU A 106 17.18 9.25 -4.20
C GLU A 106 16.77 10.20 -5.35
N HIS A 107 16.72 11.51 -5.10
CA HIS A 107 16.26 12.50 -6.08
C HIS A 107 17.01 12.42 -7.43
N LYS A 108 18.29 12.05 -7.41
CA LYS A 108 19.09 11.83 -8.64
C LYS A 108 18.60 10.64 -9.45
N ASP A 109 18.23 9.55 -8.77
CA ASP A 109 17.66 8.36 -9.40
C ASP A 109 16.23 8.57 -9.84
N GLN A 110 15.44 9.39 -9.13
CA GLN A 110 14.10 9.75 -9.57
C GLN A 110 14.11 10.50 -10.91
N GLU A 111 15.09 11.37 -11.14
CA GLU A 111 15.25 12.07 -12.42
C GLU A 111 15.74 11.13 -13.52
N ARG A 112 16.74 10.28 -13.21
CA ARG A 112 17.25 9.25 -14.13
C ARG A 112 16.18 8.26 -14.58
N LEU A 113 15.31 7.84 -13.65
CA LEU A 113 14.28 6.83 -13.86
C LEU A 113 12.94 7.42 -14.32
N GLY A 114 12.83 8.74 -14.51
CA GLY A 114 11.59 9.40 -14.92
C GLY A 114 10.46 9.35 -13.87
N LEU A 115 10.80 9.19 -12.59
CA LEU A 115 9.86 9.08 -11.47
C LEU A 115 9.38 10.43 -10.93
N LYS A 116 9.87 11.56 -11.46
CA LYS A 116 9.60 12.90 -10.93
C LYS A 116 8.10 13.21 -10.80
N GLU A 117 7.30 12.88 -11.82
CA GLU A 117 5.85 13.11 -11.78
C GLU A 117 5.16 12.18 -10.78
N LEU A 118 5.61 10.92 -10.67
CA LEU A 118 5.11 9.96 -9.70
C LEU A 118 5.46 10.37 -8.26
N ALA A 119 6.66 10.91 -8.04
CA ALA A 119 7.09 11.43 -6.75
C ALA A 119 6.26 12.64 -6.31
N GLU A 120 5.90 13.54 -7.23
CA GLU A 120 5.00 14.65 -6.92
C GLU A 120 3.60 14.15 -6.56
N ILE A 121 3.06 13.18 -7.32
CA ILE A 121 1.76 12.57 -7.01
C ILE A 121 1.79 11.92 -5.62
N GLU A 122 2.86 11.19 -5.31
CA GLU A 122 3.05 10.59 -3.99
C GLU A 122 3.09 11.65 -2.88
N TYR A 123 3.85 12.72 -3.10
CA TYR A 123 3.97 13.81 -2.14
C TYR A 123 2.59 14.41 -1.80
N GLN A 124 1.77 14.71 -2.81
CA GLN A 124 0.41 15.22 -2.60
C GLN A 124 -0.48 14.21 -1.86
N LEU A 125 -0.38 12.91 -2.18
CA LEU A 125 -1.14 11.87 -1.49
C LEU A 125 -0.72 11.76 -0.02
N ARG A 126 0.58 11.81 0.28
CA ARG A 126 1.10 11.79 1.66
C ARG A 126 0.61 12.98 2.47
N ILE A 127 0.52 14.17 1.86
CA ILE A 127 -0.10 15.35 2.51
C ILE A 127 -1.57 15.06 2.86
N GLY A 128 -2.34 14.51 1.92
CA GLY A 128 -3.74 14.14 2.16
C GLY A 128 -3.88 13.15 3.32
N VAL A 129 -3.07 12.10 3.34
CA VAL A 129 -3.02 11.11 4.43
C VAL A 129 -2.69 11.76 5.77
N ALA A 130 -1.76 12.71 5.80
CA ALA A 130 -1.40 13.44 7.01
C ALA A 130 -2.57 14.29 7.53
N TYR A 131 -3.28 15.00 6.65
CA TYR A 131 -4.48 15.75 7.01
C TYR A 131 -5.58 14.85 7.57
N ASP A 132 -5.81 13.69 6.95
CA ASP A 132 -6.79 12.72 7.43
C ASP A 132 -6.43 12.18 8.82
N ALA A 133 -5.15 11.89 9.06
CA ALA A 133 -4.67 11.46 10.37
C ALA A 133 -4.88 12.52 11.44
N LEU A 134 -4.55 13.79 11.14
CA LEU A 134 -4.79 14.92 12.04
C LEU A 134 -6.28 15.12 12.34
N ASN A 135 -7.13 15.00 11.32
CA ASN A 135 -8.56 15.16 11.47
C ASN A 135 -9.16 14.03 12.34
N LYS A 136 -8.73 12.79 12.13
CA LYS A 136 -9.11 11.63 12.96
C LYS A 136 -8.70 11.86 14.43
N LEU A 137 -7.48 12.33 14.67
CA LEU A 137 -6.99 12.63 16.02
C LEU A 137 -7.84 13.73 16.69
N ARG A 138 -8.10 14.83 15.99
CA ARG A 138 -8.93 15.93 16.48
C ARG A 138 -10.34 15.45 16.85
N ASN A 139 -10.96 14.63 16.01
CA ASN A 139 -12.29 14.10 16.24
C ASN A 139 -12.33 13.16 17.46
N ALA A 140 -11.32 12.29 17.61
CA ALA A 140 -11.22 11.40 18.76
C ALA A 140 -11.05 12.17 20.08
N LEU A 141 -10.22 13.23 20.09
CA LEU A 141 -10.05 14.11 21.24
C LEU A 141 -11.33 14.90 21.55
N GLY A 142 -11.99 15.43 20.52
CA GLY A 142 -13.28 16.12 20.63
C GLY A 142 -14.33 15.22 21.30
N LEU A 143 -14.51 14.00 20.80
CA LEU A 143 -15.43 13.02 21.36
C LEU A 143 -15.09 12.67 22.81
N LYS A 144 -13.81 12.42 23.12
CA LYS A 144 -13.37 12.15 24.50
C LYS A 144 -13.69 13.33 25.43
N SER A 145 -13.42 14.56 25.00
CA SER A 145 -13.70 15.76 25.78
C SER A 145 -15.20 15.95 26.04
N PHE A 146 -16.04 15.63 25.07
CA PHE A 146 -17.49 15.68 25.19
C PHE A 146 -17.99 14.65 26.20
N LEU A 147 -17.54 13.39 26.08
CA LEU A 147 -17.93 12.32 27.00
C LEU A 147 -17.51 12.61 28.44
N VAL A 148 -16.30 13.15 28.66
CA VAL A 148 -15.82 13.53 30.00
C VAL A 148 -16.68 14.64 30.60
N ARG A 149 -17.01 15.67 29.82
CA ARG A 149 -17.89 16.77 30.27
C ARG A 149 -19.30 16.27 30.61
N ARG A 150 -19.88 15.43 29.75
CA ARG A 150 -21.20 14.81 30.00
C ARG A 150 -21.20 13.96 31.26
N LYS A 151 -20.17 13.12 31.47
CA LYS A 151 -20.04 12.29 32.67
C LYS A 151 -19.99 13.13 33.94
N ARG A 152 -19.23 14.23 33.95
CA ARG A 152 -19.16 15.15 35.10
C ARG A 152 -20.51 15.82 35.37
N SER A 153 -21.20 16.29 34.33
CA SER A 153 -22.53 16.89 34.48
C SER A 153 -23.55 15.93 35.09
N LEU A 154 -23.51 14.64 34.71
CA LEU A 154 -24.43 13.61 35.25
C LEU A 154 -24.08 13.15 36.67
N ALA A 155 -22.84 13.35 37.12
CA ALA A 155 -22.41 13.00 38.48
C ALA A 155 -22.57 14.15 39.49
N SER A 156 -22.93 15.34 39.02
CA SER A 156 -23.04 16.56 39.85
C SER A 156 -24.50 16.98 40.10
N GLY A 157 -25.48 16.20 39.63
CA GLY A 157 -26.92 16.41 39.85
C GLY A 157 -27.55 15.13 40.36
#